data_AF-A0A661C5Y8-F1
#
_entry.id   AF-A0A661C5Y8-F1
#
_cell.length_a   1.000
_cell.length_b   1.000
_cell.length_c   1.000
_cell.angle_alpha   90.00
_cell.angle_beta   90.00
_cell.angle_gamma   90.00
#
_symmetry.space_group_name_H-M   'P 1'
#
loop_
_entity.id
_entity.type
_entity.pdbx_description
1 polymer ?
#
loop_
_entity_poly.entity_id
_entity_poly.type
_entity_poly.pdbx_seq_one_letter_code
_entity_poly.pdbx_strand_id
1 'polypeptide(L)'
;HKKEMSLWYAAGENPSGSWYLAVGQGMGAVIQIANDKQAYTLSDRGTYLAQKDKIDLIPVFQGDPELFNPYHVIIVNPAKHPHVKTGLARKYVGFIRGETGQKIIREFKKGGEILFKPDVIRR
;
A
#
# COMPACT_ATOMS: atom_id res chain seq x y z
N HIS A 1 9.79 0.03 2.10
CA HIS A 1 10.87 -0.85 2.54
C HIS A 1 10.40 -2.12 3.27
N LYS A 2 9.56 -2.08 4.33
CA LYS A 2 9.14 -3.30 5.06
C LYS A 2 8.66 -4.48 4.16
N LYS A 3 7.81 -4.20 3.18
CA LYS A 3 7.27 -5.21 2.25
C LYS A 3 8.34 -5.83 1.33
N GLU A 4 9.29 -5.01 0.87
CA GLU A 4 10.41 -5.48 0.06
C GLU A 4 11.29 -6.43 0.86
N MET A 5 11.65 -6.06 2.09
CA MET A 5 12.46 -6.93 2.96
C MET A 5 11.77 -8.24 3.31
N SER A 6 10.45 -8.25 3.49
CA SER A 6 9.73 -9.51 3.72
C SER A 6 9.78 -10.44 2.51
N LEU A 7 9.76 -9.90 1.29
CA LEU A 7 9.89 -10.70 0.06
C LEU A 7 11.30 -11.26 -0.08
N TRP A 8 12.33 -10.46 0.17
CA TRP A 8 13.72 -10.94 0.17
C TRP A 8 13.94 -12.06 1.18
N TYR A 9 13.44 -11.88 2.40
CA TYR A 9 13.52 -12.91 3.44
C TYR A 9 12.80 -14.20 3.03
N ALA A 10 11.59 -14.09 2.46
CA ALA A 10 10.84 -15.25 1.96
C ALA A 10 11.57 -15.97 0.81
N ALA A 11 12.33 -15.24 0.00
CA ALA A 11 13.17 -15.81 -1.06
C ALA A 11 14.48 -16.45 -0.52
N GLY A 12 14.79 -16.28 0.78
CA GLY A 12 16.07 -16.73 1.36
C GLY A 12 17.26 -15.86 0.94
N GLU A 13 17.00 -14.66 0.42
CA GLU A 13 17.99 -13.77 -0.16
C GLU A 13 18.26 -12.56 0.74
N ASN A 14 19.50 -12.07 0.71
CA ASN A 14 19.88 -10.83 1.39
C ASN A 14 20.39 -9.81 0.37
N PRO A 15 19.57 -8.82 -0.03
CA PRO A 15 19.93 -7.90 -1.11
C PRO A 15 21.13 -7.04 -0.68
N SER A 16 22.23 -7.15 -1.42
CA SER A 16 23.47 -6.44 -1.13
C SER A 16 24.34 -6.25 -2.37
N GLY A 17 25.24 -5.27 -2.34
CA GLY A 17 26.13 -4.93 -3.44
C GLY A 17 25.66 -3.74 -4.27
N SER A 18 26.41 -3.42 -5.32
CA SER A 18 26.22 -2.20 -6.13
C SER A 18 24.93 -2.16 -6.94
N TRP A 19 24.30 -3.32 -7.19
CA TRP A 19 23.05 -3.43 -7.93
C TRP A 19 21.81 -3.12 -7.08
N TYR A 20 21.93 -3.17 -5.76
CA TYR A 20 20.82 -2.91 -4.84
C TYR A 20 20.97 -1.53 -4.18
N LEU A 21 19.95 -0.70 -4.32
CA LEU A 21 19.97 0.69 -3.85
C LEU A 21 18.90 0.93 -2.78
N ALA A 22 19.32 0.95 -1.52
CA ALA A 22 18.48 1.36 -0.40
C ALA A 22 18.50 2.90 -0.26
N VAL A 23 17.65 3.59 -1.03
CA VAL A 23 17.66 5.06 -1.19
C VAL A 23 17.28 5.83 0.10
N GLY A 24 16.53 5.22 1.01
CA GLY A 24 16.13 5.85 2.28
C GLY A 24 15.15 7.02 2.16
N GLN A 25 14.52 7.19 0.99
CA GLN A 25 13.56 8.27 0.71
C GLN A 25 12.12 7.74 0.59
N GLY A 26 11.16 8.66 0.48
CA GLY A 26 9.76 8.34 0.22
C GLY A 26 9.54 7.70 -1.15
N MET A 27 8.46 6.92 -1.27
CA MET A 27 8.18 6.08 -2.46
C MET A 27 8.13 6.87 -3.78
N GLY A 28 7.65 8.12 -3.77
CA GLY A 28 7.62 8.96 -4.97
C GLY A 28 9.01 9.26 -5.52
N ALA A 29 9.97 9.60 -4.65
CA ALA A 29 11.35 9.84 -5.04
C ALA A 29 12.03 8.55 -5.49
N VAL A 30 11.75 7.43 -4.82
CA VAL A 30 12.31 6.11 -5.19
C VAL A 30 11.85 5.68 -6.59
N ILE A 31 10.58 5.87 -6.95
CA ILE A 31 10.10 5.60 -8.32
C ILE A 31 10.85 6.46 -9.34
N GLN A 32 11.03 7.76 -9.07
CA GLN A 32 11.74 8.64 -9.99
C GLN A 32 13.20 8.23 -10.16
N ILE A 33 13.89 7.88 -9.07
CA ILE A 33 15.28 7.40 -9.13
C ILE A 33 15.37 6.08 -9.91
N ALA A 34 14.44 5.16 -9.70
CA ALA A 34 14.37 3.93 -10.48
C ALA A 34 14.13 4.22 -11.97
N ASN A 35 13.28 5.20 -12.29
CA ASN A 35 13.05 5.65 -13.66
C ASN A 35 14.33 6.20 -14.28
N ASP A 36 14.99 7.15 -13.63
CA ASP A 36 16.19 7.81 -14.15
C ASP A 36 17.35 6.81 -14.33
N LYS A 37 17.41 5.77 -13.49
CA LYS A 37 18.41 4.69 -13.57
C LYS A 37 18.01 3.53 -14.48
N GLN A 38 16.79 3.53 -15.04
CA GLN A 38 16.22 2.42 -15.79
C GLN A 38 16.31 1.10 -15.00
N ALA A 39 15.92 1.15 -13.73
CA ALA A 39 15.99 0.06 -12.77
C ALA A 39 14.61 -0.42 -12.32
N TYR A 40 14.57 -1.57 -11.64
CA TYR A 40 13.36 -2.08 -11.02
C TYR A 40 13.15 -1.52 -9.61
N THR A 41 11.89 -1.35 -9.22
CA THR A 41 11.53 -1.00 -7.85
C THR A 41 10.19 -1.63 -7.46
N LEU A 42 10.07 -2.03 -6.19
CA LEU A 42 8.79 -2.41 -5.61
C LEU A 42 8.04 -1.14 -5.19
N SER A 43 6.82 -0.96 -5.70
CA SER A 43 5.98 0.18 -5.32
C SER A 43 4.51 -0.19 -5.15
N ASP A 44 3.79 0.59 -4.34
CA ASP A 44 2.34 0.50 -4.27
C ASP A 44 1.68 1.15 -5.51
N ARG A 45 0.52 0.63 -5.89
CA ARG A 45 -0.24 1.10 -7.06
C ARG A 45 -0.59 2.59 -6.96
N GLY A 46 -0.84 3.11 -5.76
CA GLY A 46 -1.27 4.49 -5.56
C GLY A 46 -0.15 5.49 -5.84
N THR A 47 1.08 5.16 -5.46
CA THR A 47 2.28 5.96 -5.77
C THR A 47 2.62 5.85 -7.25
N TYR A 48 2.60 4.65 -7.85
CA TYR A 48 2.78 4.49 -9.30
C TYR A 48 1.80 5.36 -10.11
N LEU A 49 0.49 5.29 -9.81
CA LEU A 49 -0.52 6.09 -10.50
C LEU A 49 -0.35 7.61 -10.27
N ALA A 50 0.33 8.03 -9.20
CA ALA A 50 0.65 9.44 -8.97
C ALA A 50 1.79 9.95 -9.87
N GLN A 51 2.69 9.06 -10.28
CA GLN A 51 3.89 9.38 -11.04
C GLN A 51 3.82 8.91 -12.50
N LYS A 52 2.79 8.14 -12.89
CA LYS A 52 2.63 7.49 -14.19
C LYS A 52 2.87 8.43 -15.38
N ASP A 53 2.45 9.69 -15.29
CA ASP A 53 2.61 10.67 -16.38
C ASP A 53 4.00 11.35 -16.39
N LYS A 54 4.90 10.99 -15.46
CA LYS A 54 6.23 11.59 -15.26
C LYS A 54 7.37 10.57 -15.39
N ILE A 55 7.03 9.30 -15.59
CA ILE A 55 7.98 8.19 -15.65
C ILE A 55 7.67 7.32 -16.87
N ASP A 56 8.69 6.63 -17.35
CA ASP A 56 8.60 5.64 -18.42
C ASP A 56 8.47 4.21 -17.85
N LEU A 57 8.64 4.04 -16.54
CA LEU A 57 8.49 2.74 -15.87
C LEU A 57 7.07 2.19 -16.03
N ILE A 58 6.98 0.90 -16.34
CA ILE A 58 5.72 0.15 -16.42
C ILE A 58 5.66 -0.95 -15.35
N PRO A 59 4.46 -1.37 -14.90
CA PRO A 59 4.33 -2.52 -14.02
C PRO A 59 4.68 -3.81 -14.76
N VAL A 60 5.81 -4.42 -14.40
CA VAL A 60 6.26 -5.70 -14.98
C VAL A 60 5.75 -6.93 -14.22
N PHE A 61 5.34 -6.76 -12.95
CA PHE A 61 4.81 -7.81 -12.10
C PHE A 61 3.78 -7.25 -11.12
N GLN A 62 2.62 -7.90 -10.99
CA GLN A 62 1.53 -7.48 -10.10
C GLN A 62 0.54 -8.62 -9.86
N GLY A 63 -0.28 -8.50 -8.81
CA GLY A 63 -1.42 -9.39 -8.56
C GLY A 63 -1.11 -10.63 -7.73
N ASP A 64 0.17 -10.91 -7.47
CA ASP A 64 0.58 -11.98 -6.57
C ASP A 64 0.04 -11.77 -5.14
N PRO A 65 -0.49 -12.81 -4.47
CA PRO A 65 -0.93 -12.73 -3.08
C PRO A 65 0.15 -12.20 -2.12
N GLU A 66 1.42 -12.52 -2.36
CA GLU A 66 2.55 -12.00 -1.59
C GLU A 66 2.74 -10.50 -1.78
N LEU A 67 2.12 -9.86 -2.77
CA LEU A 67 2.12 -8.40 -2.93
C LEU A 67 0.93 -7.73 -2.27
N PHE A 68 0.00 -8.48 -1.68
CA PHE A 68 -1.14 -7.88 -1.02
C PHE A 68 -0.69 -7.04 0.19
N ASN A 69 -1.27 -5.85 0.28
CA ASN A 69 -1.00 -4.86 1.32
C ASN A 69 -2.31 -4.54 2.04
N PRO A 70 -2.76 -5.41 2.97
CA PRO A 70 -4.04 -5.25 3.64
C PRO A 70 -4.01 -4.06 4.62
N TYR A 71 -5.12 -3.32 4.66
CA TYR A 71 -5.31 -2.22 5.60
C TYR A 71 -6.22 -2.67 6.75
N HIS A 72 -5.85 -2.25 7.97
CA HIS A 72 -6.60 -2.57 9.18
C HIS A 72 -6.98 -1.29 9.92
N VAL A 73 -8.18 -1.25 10.51
CA VAL A 73 -8.60 -0.21 11.46
C VAL A 73 -8.57 -0.81 12.85
N ILE A 74 -7.71 -0.29 13.73
CA ILE A 74 -7.51 -0.79 15.08
C ILE A 74 -8.02 0.25 16.07
N ILE A 75 -8.94 -0.15 16.95
CA ILE A 75 -9.46 0.73 18.02
C ILE A 75 -8.43 0.76 19.16
N VAL A 76 -8.01 1.96 19.56
CA VAL A 76 -7.09 2.17 20.69
C VAL A 76 -7.72 1.66 21.99
N ASN A 77 -6.93 0.98 22.81
CA ASN A 77 -7.39 0.39 24.07
C ASN A 77 -7.78 1.48 25.10
N PRO A 78 -9.07 1.63 25.48
CA PRO A 78 -9.50 2.65 26.42
C PRO A 78 -9.06 2.40 27.87
N ALA A 79 -8.75 1.16 28.25
CA ALA A 79 -8.24 0.88 29.59
C ALA A 79 -6.84 1.47 29.80
N LYS A 80 -6.04 1.53 28.72
CA LYS A 80 -4.72 2.18 28.72
C LYS A 80 -4.80 3.67 28.41
N HIS A 81 -5.80 4.09 27.62
CA HIS A 81 -5.97 5.48 27.20
C HIS A 81 -7.41 5.96 27.46
N PRO A 82 -7.76 6.35 28.70
CA PRO A 82 -9.15 6.64 29.06
C PRO A 82 -9.79 7.83 28.31
N HIS A 83 -8.97 8.73 27.76
CA HIS A 83 -9.44 9.91 27.03
C HIS A 83 -9.93 9.63 25.60
N VAL A 84 -9.65 8.43 25.06
CA VAL A 84 -9.97 8.11 23.67
C VAL A 84 -11.48 7.99 23.46
N LYS A 85 -11.95 8.46 22.31
CA LYS A 85 -13.39 8.47 21.96
C LYS A 85 -13.82 7.12 21.38
N THR A 86 -13.77 6.06 22.20
CA THR A 86 -14.05 4.68 21.78
C THR A 86 -15.40 4.52 21.07
N GLY A 87 -16.44 5.23 21.54
CA GLY A 87 -17.74 5.21 20.87
C GLY A 87 -17.70 5.70 19.42
N LEU A 88 -16.97 6.79 19.15
CA LEU A 88 -16.79 7.30 17.78
C LEU A 88 -15.92 6.36 16.93
N ALA A 89 -14.88 5.78 17.53
CA ALA A 89 -14.04 4.79 16.84
C ALA A 89 -14.84 3.56 16.41
N ARG A 90 -15.74 3.05 17.27
CA ARG A 90 -16.64 1.93 16.90
C ARG A 90 -17.61 2.31 15.78
N LYS A 91 -18.17 3.52 15.81
CA LYS A 91 -19.03 4.02 14.72
C LYS A 91 -18.27 4.08 13.40
N TYR A 92 -17.04 4.57 13.40
CA TYR A 92 -16.18 4.62 12.21
C TYR A 92 -15.86 3.21 11.67
N VAL A 93 -15.50 2.26 12.54
CA VAL A 93 -15.28 0.86 12.15
C VAL A 93 -16.54 0.26 11.53
N GLY A 94 -17.71 0.51 12.14
CA GLY A 94 -19.00 0.08 11.60
C GLY A 94 -19.26 0.65 10.20
N PHE A 95 -19.01 1.95 10.01
CA PHE A 95 -19.15 2.62 8.71
C PHE A 95 -18.22 2.03 7.64
N ILE A 96 -16.91 1.92 7.94
CA ILE A 96 -15.91 1.38 7.01
C ILE A 96 -16.26 -0.05 6.58
N ARG A 97 -16.75 -0.88 7.51
CA ARG A 97 -17.11 -2.28 7.26
C ARG A 97 -18.49 -2.45 6.60
N GLY A 98 -19.38 -1.49 6.77
CA GLY A 98 -20.73 -1.52 6.21
C GLY A 98 -20.76 -1.32 4.70
N GLU A 99 -21.94 -1.54 4.10
CA GLU A 99 -22.13 -1.46 2.65
C GLU A 99 -21.67 -0.12 2.06
N THR A 100 -22.00 1.00 2.72
CA THR A 100 -21.59 2.34 2.29
C THR A 100 -20.07 2.48 2.23
N GLY A 101 -19.36 2.13 3.31
CA GLY A 101 -17.90 2.22 3.35
C GLY A 101 -17.24 1.31 2.31
N GLN A 102 -17.71 0.06 2.21
CA GLN A 102 -17.19 -0.90 1.22
C GLN A 102 -17.49 -0.48 -0.22
N LYS A 103 -18.63 0.18 -0.49
CA LYS A 103 -18.95 0.77 -1.79
C LYS A 103 -17.99 1.90 -2.15
N ILE A 104 -17.77 2.84 -1.23
CA ILE A 104 -16.79 3.94 -1.40
C ILE A 104 -15.41 3.37 -1.72
N ILE A 105 -14.94 2.38 -0.97
CA ILE A 105 -13.63 1.75 -1.18
C ILE A 105 -13.55 1.10 -2.58
N ARG A 106 -14.58 0.34 -2.98
CA ARG A 106 -14.62 -0.36 -4.27
C ARG A 106 -14.63 0.59 -5.47
N GLU A 107 -15.34 1.70 -5.32
CA GLU A 107 -15.55 2.68 -6.39
C GLU A 107 -14.46 3.75 -6.44
N PHE A 108 -13.61 3.83 -5.42
CA PHE A 108 -12.52 4.79 -5.39
C PHE A 108 -11.53 4.54 -6.53
N LYS A 109 -11.31 5.58 -7.33
CA LYS A 109 -10.41 5.55 -8.48
C LYS A 109 -9.35 6.63 -8.38
N LYS A 110 -8.18 6.34 -8.95
CA LYS A 110 -7.11 7.31 -9.19
C LYS A 110 -6.60 7.13 -10.60
N GLY A 111 -6.51 8.21 -11.38
CA GLY A 111 -6.13 8.09 -12.80
C GLY A 111 -7.06 7.18 -13.61
N GLY A 112 -8.35 7.11 -13.25
CA GLY A 112 -9.33 6.22 -13.88
C GLY A 112 -9.29 4.75 -13.44
N GLU A 113 -8.26 4.34 -12.69
CA GLU A 113 -8.05 2.96 -12.26
C GLU A 113 -8.59 2.72 -10.83
N ILE A 114 -9.19 1.55 -10.59
CA ILE A 114 -9.62 1.13 -9.25
C ILE A 114 -8.37 0.88 -8.40
N LEU A 115 -8.26 1.57 -7.27
CA LEU A 115 -7.06 1.50 -6.44
C LEU A 115 -7.16 0.46 -5.31
N PHE A 116 -8.35 0.29 -4.73
CA PHE A 116 -8.55 -0.59 -3.58
C PHE A 116 -9.57 -1.68 -3.89
N LYS A 117 -9.32 -2.87 -3.32
CA LYS A 117 -10.23 -4.01 -3.38
C LYS A 117 -10.74 -4.29 -1.96
N PRO A 118 -12.05 -4.07 -1.67
CA PRO A 118 -12.60 -4.43 -0.39
C PRO A 118 -12.61 -5.95 -0.18
N ASP A 119 -12.32 -6.39 1.04
CA ASP A 119 -12.27 -7.81 1.43
C ASP A 119 -13.33 -8.23 2.45
N VAL A 120 -14.02 -7.27 3.08
CA VAL A 120 -15.03 -7.49 4.13
C VAL A 120 -16.39 -7.92 3.55
N ILE A 121 -16.87 -7.23 2.52
CA ILE A 121 -18.10 -7.59 1.79
C ILE A 121 -17.69 -7.90 0.35
N ARG A 122 -17.59 -9.20 0.05
CA ARG A 122 -17.29 -9.71 -1.29
C ARG A 122 -18.62 -9.87 -2.06
N ARG A 123 -18.63 -9.49 -3.33
CA ARG A 123 -19.75 -9.71 -4.26
C ARG A 123 -19.32 -10.76 -5.27
#